data_AF-A0A7E6F4L1-F1
#
_entry.id   AF-A0A7E6F4L1-F1
#
_cell.length_a   1.000
_cell.length_b   1.000
_cell.length_c   1.000
_cell.angle_alpha   90.00
_cell.angle_beta   90.00
_cell.angle_gamma   90.00
#
_symmetry.space_group_name_H-M   'P 1'
#
loop_
_entity.id
_entity.type
_entity.pdbx_description
1 polymer ?
#
loop_
_entity_poly.entity_id
_entity_poly.type
_entity_poly.pdbx_seq_one_letter_code
_entity_poly.pdbx_strand_id
1 'polypeptide(L)'
;MNIFSRDDCDKIPDGITAYSVAVALKTYFRNLSEPLLTTEFYWPLMNISKQKNKERLYSCIRTIPQINICFLLSILKHLYNVSECPENIMSSYSLAVCWSPVLLWHDQTSIDQAVLVPWIIQTLIENYHNIL
;
A
#
# COMPACT_ATOMS: atom_id res chain seq x y z
N MET A 1 13.59 -16.29 25.33
CA MET A 1 14.45 -16.50 24.14
C MET A 1 13.96 -15.51 23.09
N ASN A 2 14.73 -14.44 22.88
CA ASN A 2 14.33 -13.30 22.05
C ASN A 2 14.74 -13.61 20.61
N ILE A 3 13.79 -14.06 19.79
CA ILE A 3 14.04 -14.59 18.43
C ILE A 3 14.10 -13.50 17.34
N PHE A 4 14.13 -12.22 17.72
CA PHE A 4 14.30 -11.12 16.78
C PHE A 4 15.33 -10.13 17.29
N SER A 5 16.60 -10.56 17.31
CA SER A 5 17.73 -9.64 17.33
C SER A 5 17.77 -8.92 15.99
N ARG A 6 17.82 -7.58 16.03
CA ARG A 6 17.68 -6.67 14.87
C ARG A 6 18.83 -6.77 13.84
N ASP A 7 19.84 -7.59 14.14
CA ASP A 7 21.11 -7.66 13.41
C ASP A 7 21.24 -8.90 12.50
N ASP A 8 20.29 -9.83 12.52
CA ASP A 8 20.26 -11.05 11.68
C ASP A 8 19.25 -11.00 10.52
N CYS A 9 18.85 -9.79 10.08
CA CYS A 9 17.94 -9.67 8.94
C CYS A 9 18.70 -9.92 7.63
N ASP A 10 18.72 -11.19 7.23
CA ASP A 10 19.03 -11.75 5.91
C ASP A 10 19.63 -10.77 4.90
N LYS A 11 20.95 -10.82 4.72
CA LYS A 11 21.60 -10.17 3.58
C LYS A 11 20.91 -10.67 2.31
N ILE A 12 20.42 -9.74 1.49
CA ILE A 12 19.90 -10.05 0.16
C ILE A 12 20.97 -10.91 -0.55
N PRO A 13 20.63 -12.11 -1.05
CA PRO A 13 21.61 -13.00 -1.68
C PRO A 13 22.39 -12.30 -2.79
N ASP A 14 23.65 -12.70 -2.99
CA ASP A 14 24.50 -12.13 -4.03
C ASP A 14 23.82 -12.20 -5.40
N GLY A 15 23.81 -11.08 -6.12
CA GLY A 15 23.15 -10.94 -7.42
C GLY A 15 21.66 -10.57 -7.36
N ILE A 16 21.03 -10.56 -6.17
CA ILE A 16 19.70 -9.99 -5.98
C ILE A 16 19.84 -8.55 -5.47
N THR A 17 19.03 -7.65 -6.01
CA THR A 17 19.00 -6.25 -5.57
C THR A 17 17.75 -5.97 -4.74
N ALA A 18 17.78 -4.95 -3.88
CA ALA A 18 16.58 -4.47 -3.19
C ALA A 18 15.47 -4.08 -4.18
N TYR A 19 15.85 -3.56 -5.36
CA TYR A 19 14.93 -3.30 -6.46
C TYR A 19 14.23 -4.58 -6.94
N SER A 20 14.97 -5.66 -7.17
CA SER A 20 14.41 -6.95 -7.60
C SER A 20 13.40 -7.49 -6.58
N VAL A 21 13.70 -7.38 -5.28
CA VAL A 21 12.78 -7.77 -4.21
C VAL A 21 11.52 -6.90 -4.22
N ALA A 22 11.67 -5.58 -4.34
CA ALA A 22 10.53 -4.66 -4.40
C ALA A 22 9.65 -4.90 -5.63
N VAL A 23 10.25 -5.21 -6.79
CA VAL A 23 9.51 -5.60 -8.00
C VAL A 23 8.75 -6.90 -7.77
N ALA A 24 9.41 -7.95 -7.29
CA ALA A 24 8.76 -9.23 -7.01
C ALA A 24 7.57 -9.09 -6.05
N LEU A 25 7.73 -8.28 -4.99
CA LEU A 25 6.66 -8.00 -4.03
C LEU A 25 5.46 -7.30 -4.71
N LYS A 26 5.71 -6.24 -5.48
CA LYS A 26 4.65 -5.53 -6.23
C LYS A 26 3.96 -6.45 -7.24
N THR A 27 4.73 -7.29 -7.93
CA THR A 27 4.20 -8.27 -8.90
C THR A 27 3.30 -9.30 -8.22
N TYR A 28 3.67 -9.79 -7.03
CA TYR A 28 2.83 -10.71 -6.26
C TYR A 28 1.43 -10.12 -6.00
N PHE A 29 1.36 -8.91 -5.43
CA PHE A 29 0.07 -8.26 -5.15
C PHE A 29 -0.71 -7.91 -6.42
N ARG A 30 -0.02 -7.51 -7.50
CA ARG A 30 -0.68 -7.18 -8.76
C ARG A 30 -1.32 -8.39 -9.44
N ASN A 31 -0.78 -9.59 -9.20
CA ASN A 31 -1.20 -10.86 -9.78
C ASN A 31 -2.23 -11.62 -8.93
N LEU A 32 -2.67 -11.07 -7.80
CA LEU A 32 -3.83 -11.59 -7.09
C LEU A 32 -5.06 -11.56 -8.01
N SER A 33 -6.03 -12.46 -7.75
CA SER A 33 -7.27 -12.53 -8.53
C SER A 33 -8.08 -11.22 -8.49
N GLU A 34 -7.89 -10.42 -7.45
CA GLU A 34 -8.44 -9.09 -7.27
C GLU A 34 -7.43 -8.20 -6.52
N PRO A 35 -7.53 -6.86 -6.54
CA PRO A 35 -6.63 -5.99 -5.79
C PRO A 35 -6.68 -6.27 -4.29
N LEU A 36 -5.62 -5.96 -3.55
CA LEU A 36 -5.60 -6.15 -2.09
C LEU A 36 -6.72 -5.38 -1.39
N LEU A 37 -7.05 -4.18 -1.88
CA LEU A 37 -8.18 -3.39 -1.39
C LEU A 37 -9.54 -3.84 -1.93
N THR A 38 -9.59 -4.96 -2.67
CA THR A 38 -10.76 -5.61 -3.28
C THR A 38 -11.47 -4.78 -4.35
N THR A 39 -12.05 -5.45 -5.34
CA THR A 39 -12.73 -4.77 -6.46
C THR A 39 -14.02 -4.10 -6.00
N GLU A 40 -14.74 -4.72 -5.06
CA GLU A 40 -16.01 -4.21 -4.49
C GLU A 40 -15.85 -2.81 -3.88
N PHE A 41 -14.72 -2.54 -3.24
CA PHE A 41 -14.47 -1.29 -2.53
C PHE A 41 -13.90 -0.17 -3.42
N TYR A 42 -13.61 -0.45 -4.70
CA TYR A 42 -13.06 0.53 -5.62
C TYR A 42 -13.94 1.79 -5.71
N TRP A 43 -15.22 1.65 -6.07
CA TRP A 43 -16.12 2.80 -6.23
C TRP A 43 -16.39 3.57 -4.93
N PRO A 44 -16.64 2.91 -3.78
CA PRO A 44 -16.71 3.58 -2.48
C PRO A 44 -15.48 4.43 -2.17
N LEU A 45 -14.27 3.85 -2.32
CA LEU A 45 -13.02 4.54 -2.04
C LEU A 45 -12.79 5.73 -2.99
N MET A 46 -13.16 5.58 -4.26
CA MET A 46 -13.10 6.66 -5.25
C MET A 46 -14.05 7.83 -4.93
N ASN A 47 -15.23 7.56 -4.38
CA ASN A 47 -16.14 8.63 -3.96
C ASN A 47 -15.63 9.35 -2.70
N ILE A 48 -15.03 8.61 -1.78
CA ILE A 48 -14.39 9.19 -0.58
C ILE A 48 -13.19 10.07 -0.99
N SER A 49 -12.38 9.62 -1.95
CA SER A 49 -11.18 10.35 -2.38
C SER A 49 -11.49 11.69 -3.06
N LYS A 50 -12.59 11.80 -3.81
CA LYS A 50 -13.09 13.08 -4.36
C LYS A 50 -13.34 14.13 -3.27
N GLN A 51 -13.82 13.68 -2.10
CA GLN A 51 -14.10 14.55 -0.95
C GLN A 51 -12.90 14.70 -0.02
N LYS A 52 -11.82 13.93 -0.25
CA LYS A 52 -10.63 13.84 0.61
C LYS A 52 -10.96 13.61 2.09
N ASN A 53 -12.00 12.83 2.38
CA ASN A 53 -12.49 12.60 3.76
C ASN A 53 -11.76 11.40 4.40
N LYS A 54 -10.79 11.69 5.29
CA LYS A 54 -9.96 10.67 5.95
C LYS A 54 -10.74 9.76 6.89
N GLU A 55 -11.66 10.30 7.68
CA GLU A 55 -12.45 9.51 8.64
C GLU A 55 -13.36 8.48 7.94
N ARG A 56 -13.96 8.87 6.81
CA ARG A 56 -14.72 7.96 5.96
C ARG A 56 -13.82 6.91 5.30
N LEU A 57 -12.60 7.29 4.92
CA LEU A 57 -11.62 6.36 4.38
C LEU A 57 -11.31 5.27 5.42
N TYR A 58 -10.96 5.65 6.66
CA TYR A 58 -10.63 4.67 7.71
C TYR A 58 -11.81 3.76 8.04
N SER A 59 -13.01 4.33 8.19
CA SER A 59 -14.24 3.55 8.40
C SER A 59 -14.48 2.53 7.28
N CYS A 60 -14.23 2.91 6.02
CA CYS A 60 -14.39 2.05 4.87
C CYS A 60 -13.31 0.94 4.81
N ILE A 61 -12.06 1.25 5.15
CA ILE A 61 -10.99 0.24 5.22
C ILE A 61 -11.29 -0.81 6.30
N ARG A 62 -11.85 -0.41 7.46
CA ARG A 62 -12.21 -1.33 8.55
C ARG A 62 -13.30 -2.34 8.18
N THR A 63 -14.03 -2.13 7.09
CA THR A 63 -15.07 -3.07 6.60
C THR A 63 -14.57 -4.03 5.52
N ILE A 64 -13.34 -3.86 5.04
CA ILE A 64 -12.69 -4.80 4.11
C ILE A 64 -12.44 -6.14 4.84
N PRO A 65 -12.39 -7.30 4.15
CA PRO A 65 -12.09 -8.57 4.79
C PRO A 65 -10.82 -8.53 5.65
N GLN A 66 -10.90 -9.12 6.85
CA GLN A 66 -9.85 -9.03 7.87
C GLN A 66 -8.47 -9.47 7.37
N ILE A 67 -8.42 -10.51 6.53
CA ILE A 67 -7.16 -11.01 5.98
C ILE A 67 -6.48 -9.96 5.08
N ASN A 68 -7.24 -9.26 4.25
CA ASN A 68 -6.75 -8.18 3.40
C ASN A 68 -6.23 -7.02 4.26
N ILE A 69 -6.93 -6.66 5.34
CA ILE A 69 -6.48 -5.62 6.28
C ILE A 69 -5.14 -5.99 6.93
N CYS A 70 -4.96 -7.24 7.38
CA CYS A 70 -3.71 -7.70 7.98
C CYS A 70 -2.51 -7.53 7.02
N PHE A 71 -2.67 -7.96 5.76
CA PHE A 71 -1.64 -7.76 4.74
C PHE A 71 -1.44 -6.28 4.41
N LEU A 72 -2.52 -5.51 4.27
CA LEU A 72 -2.47 -4.09 3.97
C LEU A 72 -1.67 -3.33 5.05
N LEU A 73 -1.96 -3.54 6.33
CA LEU A 73 -1.24 -2.87 7.43
C LEU A 73 0.25 -3.23 7.45
N SER A 74 0.59 -4.48 7.12
CA SER A 74 2.00 -4.91 7.02
C SER A 74 2.74 -4.15 5.91
N ILE A 75 2.09 -3.98 4.76
CA ILE A 75 2.65 -3.22 3.63
C ILE A 75 2.70 -1.73 3.97
N LEU A 76 1.63 -1.13 4.48
CA LEU A 76 1.59 0.29 4.82
C LEU A 76 2.66 0.66 5.85
N LYS A 77 2.86 -0.18 6.87
CA LYS A 77 3.94 -0.02 7.85
C LYS A 77 5.33 -0.06 7.18
N HIS A 78 5.56 -1.00 6.26
CA HIS A 78 6.82 -1.06 5.53
C HIS A 78 7.03 0.20 4.68
N LEU A 79 6.01 0.63 3.92
CA LEU A 79 6.09 1.82 3.08
C LEU A 79 6.29 3.11 3.89
N TYR A 80 5.66 3.21 5.06
CA TYR A 80 5.91 4.31 5.98
C TYR A 80 7.40 4.36 6.40
N ASN A 81 7.99 3.23 6.78
CA ASN A 81 9.41 3.19 7.14
C ASN A 81 10.32 3.52 5.95
N VAL A 82 9.94 3.13 4.72
CA VAL A 82 10.66 3.51 3.50
C VAL A 82 10.59 5.02 3.29
N SER A 83 9.42 5.65 3.50
CA SER A 83 9.29 7.10 3.33
C SER A 83 10.07 7.93 4.33
N GLU A 84 10.33 7.39 5.51
CA GLU A 84 11.14 8.05 6.55
C GLU A 84 12.67 7.92 6.31
N CYS A 85 13.09 7.14 5.31
CA CYS A 85 14.50 6.94 5.00
C CYS A 85 14.96 7.93 3.90
N PRO A 86 15.79 8.94 4.25
CA PRO A 86 16.14 10.02 3.32
C PRO A 86 17.03 9.56 2.15
N GLU A 87 17.76 8.45 2.31
CA GLU A 87 18.72 7.96 1.31
C GLU A 87 18.05 7.37 0.06
N ASN A 88 16.82 6.86 0.18
CA ASN A 88 16.12 6.21 -0.94
C ASN A 88 15.30 7.18 -1.80
N ILE A 89 15.13 8.45 -1.38
CA ILE A 89 14.45 9.54 -2.11
C ILE A 89 12.94 9.27 -2.35
N MET A 90 12.37 8.21 -1.78
CA MET A 90 10.96 7.86 -1.95
C MET A 90 10.12 8.54 -0.87
N SER A 91 9.36 9.58 -1.23
CA SER A 91 8.35 10.16 -0.34
C SER A 91 7.09 9.28 -0.24
N SER A 92 6.24 9.53 0.75
CA SER A 92 4.91 8.90 0.85
C SER A 92 4.11 9.05 -0.45
N TYR A 93 4.22 10.22 -1.11
CA TYR A 93 3.59 10.48 -2.40
C TYR A 93 4.18 9.63 -3.54
N SER A 94 5.51 9.55 -3.68
CA SER A 94 6.10 8.74 -4.77
C SER A 94 5.83 7.25 -4.57
N LEU A 95 5.85 6.77 -3.32
CA LEU A 95 5.42 5.41 -2.98
C LEU A 95 3.94 5.21 -3.34
N ALA A 96 3.06 6.14 -2.99
CA ALA A 96 1.65 6.04 -3.32
C ALA A 96 1.42 5.97 -4.83
N VAL A 97 2.12 6.77 -5.63
CA VAL A 97 2.05 6.70 -7.10
C VAL A 97 2.45 5.30 -7.60
N CYS A 98 3.56 4.75 -7.11
CA CYS A 98 4.03 3.42 -7.53
C CYS A 98 3.16 2.26 -7.05
N TRP A 99 2.55 2.37 -5.86
CA TRP A 99 1.76 1.31 -5.23
C TRP A 99 0.26 1.39 -5.54
N SER A 100 -0.24 2.52 -6.04
CA SER A 100 -1.63 2.68 -6.48
C SER A 100 -2.11 1.57 -7.42
N PRO A 101 -1.46 1.32 -8.58
CA PRO A 101 -1.92 0.28 -9.51
C PRO A 101 -1.71 -1.14 -8.97
N VAL A 102 -0.99 -1.30 -7.85
CA VAL A 102 -0.72 -2.59 -7.20
C VAL A 102 -1.81 -2.92 -6.19
N LEU A 103 -2.23 -1.93 -5.39
CA LEU A 103 -3.13 -2.13 -4.25
C LEU A 103 -4.60 -1.89 -4.59
N LEU A 104 -4.89 -1.06 -5.60
CA LEU A 104 -6.26 -0.74 -6.00
C LEU A 104 -6.36 -0.50 -7.51
N TRP A 105 -7.15 -1.32 -8.19
CA TRP A 105 -7.42 -1.21 -9.62
C TRP A 105 -8.81 -1.75 -9.93
N HIS A 106 -9.37 -1.34 -11.07
CA HIS A 106 -10.64 -1.84 -11.60
C HIS A 106 -10.56 -1.85 -13.13
N ASP A 107 -11.18 -2.82 -13.79
CA ASP A 107 -11.08 -2.96 -15.26
C ASP A 107 -11.67 -1.77 -16.03
N GLN A 108 -12.58 -1.04 -15.38
CA GLN A 108 -13.27 0.13 -15.91
C GLN A 108 -12.72 1.47 -15.38
N THR A 109 -11.53 1.47 -14.77
CA THR A 109 -10.89 2.70 -14.27
C THR A 109 -10.63 3.70 -15.41
N SER A 110 -11.19 4.92 -15.31
CA SER A 110 -10.82 6.02 -16.20
C SER A 110 -9.53 6.71 -15.76
N ILE A 111 -8.91 7.49 -16.65
CA ILE A 111 -7.70 8.27 -16.33
C ILE A 111 -7.95 9.22 -15.15
N ASP A 112 -9.08 9.93 -15.16
CA ASP A 112 -9.46 10.86 -14.08
C ASP A 112 -9.66 10.16 -12.72
N GLN A 113 -9.95 8.87 -12.73
CA GLN A 113 -10.05 8.08 -11.51
C GLN A 113 -8.67 7.58 -11.06
N ALA A 114 -7.84 7.12 -11.99
CA ALA A 114 -6.50 6.65 -11.69
C ALA A 114 -5.67 7.72 -10.95
N VAL A 115 -5.85 9.01 -11.27
CA VAL A 115 -5.15 10.12 -10.60
C VAL A 115 -5.58 10.35 -9.14
N LEU A 116 -6.71 9.81 -8.70
CA LEU A 116 -7.19 9.93 -7.32
C LEU A 116 -6.71 8.79 -6.41
N VAL A 117 -6.34 7.64 -7.00
CA VAL A 117 -5.86 6.47 -6.23
C VAL A 117 -4.63 6.79 -5.39
N PRO A 118 -3.63 7.56 -5.87
CA PRO A 118 -2.49 7.97 -5.05
C PRO A 118 -2.88 8.70 -3.77
N TRP A 119 -3.95 9.50 -3.78
CA TRP A 119 -4.40 10.17 -2.55
C TRP A 119 -4.86 9.16 -1.48
N ILE A 120 -5.55 8.09 -1.89
CA ILE A 120 -5.99 7.01 -1.00
C ILE A 120 -4.75 6.35 -0.39
N ILE A 121 -3.84 5.85 -1.24
CA ILE A 121 -2.67 5.10 -0.78
C ILE A 121 -1.75 5.98 0.07
N GLN A 122 -1.49 7.22 -0.32
CA GLN A 122 -0.68 8.15 0.46
C GLN A 122 -1.28 8.38 1.85
N THR A 123 -2.58 8.66 1.92
CA THR A 123 -3.27 8.89 3.20
C THR A 123 -3.15 7.67 4.10
N LEU A 124 -3.27 6.46 3.55
CA LEU A 124 -3.12 5.22 4.30
C LEU A 124 -1.68 4.98 4.76
N ILE A 125 -0.66 5.28 3.93
CA ILE A 125 0.76 5.17 4.31
C ILE A 125 1.05 6.10 5.50
N GLU A 126 0.68 7.37 5.38
CA GLU A 126 0.99 8.40 6.38
C GLU A 126 0.25 8.20 7.72
N ASN A 127 -0.89 7.48 7.70
CA ASN A 127 -1.79 7.35 8.84
C ASN A 127 -2.09 5.90 9.20
N TYR A 128 -1.20 4.96 8.86
CA TYR A 128 -1.48 3.53 9.03
C TYR A 128 -1.79 3.13 10.47
N HIS A 129 -1.24 3.87 11.44
CA HIS A 129 -1.52 3.71 12.88
C HIS A 129 -2.98 4.02 13.27
N ASN A 130 -3.68 4.85 12.49
CA ASN A 130 -5.05 5.32 12.77
C ASN A 130 -6.12 4.51 12.03
N ILE A 131 -5.70 3.52 11.22
CA ILE A 131 -6.62 2.67 10.45
C ILE A 131 -7.34 1.66 11.35
N LEU A 132 -6.73 1.26 12.47
CA LEU A 132 -7.35 0.42 13.51
C LEU A 132 -7.68 1.19 14.78
#